data_AF-A0A4U9UHL2-F1
#
_entry.id   AF-A0A4U9UHL2-F1
#
_cell.length_a   1.000
_cell.length_b   1.000
_cell.length_c   1.000
_cell.angle_alpha   90.00
_cell.angle_beta   90.00
_cell.angle_gamma   90.00
#
_symmetry.space_group_name_H-M   'P 1'
#
loop_
_entity.id
_entity.type
_entity.pdbx_description
1 polymer ?
#
loop_
_entity_poly.entity_id
_entity_poly.type
_entity_poly.pdbx_seq_one_letter_code
_entity_poly.pdbx_strand_id
1 'polypeptide(L)'
;MSQLTINERGQTDVQLMQTAEQIATKMANETTLFPDPVPALSVLNAALTAFRNSATEAAYRDTRAIMIRKQKRQELVYILKELGKYVDTIANNDDTIVLAAGFNIRKTNTSYDGFVPRAQRPIAEPGQIGSGRIVLKTVAWTGARMYEYQFRLKGSNAEWSSQLCSKSSCIIEGLETFKEYEFRVTYIGINPTPNYSDLTSSYVL
;
A
#
# COMPACT_ATOMS: atom_id res chain seq x y z
N MET A 1 1.06 12.66 1.53
CA MET A 1 0.96 13.48 0.31
C MET A 1 -0.17 12.94 -0.55
N SER A 2 -0.64 13.71 -1.50
CA SER A 2 -1.66 13.30 -2.43
C SER A 2 -0.94 12.95 -3.75
N GLN A 3 -1.35 11.90 -4.44
CA GLN A 3 -0.83 11.54 -5.76
C GLN A 3 -1.98 11.60 -6.76
N LEU A 4 -1.74 12.23 -7.91
CA LEU A 4 -2.63 12.15 -9.05
C LEU A 4 -2.77 10.70 -9.48
N THR A 5 -4.01 10.27 -9.66
CA THR A 5 -4.29 8.90 -10.10
C THR A 5 -5.41 8.84 -11.12
N ILE A 6 -5.29 7.83 -11.98
CA ILE A 6 -6.34 7.38 -12.88
C ILE A 6 -6.64 5.95 -12.44
N ASN A 7 -7.88 5.65 -12.06
CA ASN A 7 -8.27 4.29 -11.66
C ASN A 7 -8.67 3.46 -12.89
N GLU A 8 -7.72 3.24 -13.81
CA GLU A 8 -7.99 2.65 -15.12
C GLU A 8 -8.38 1.17 -15.07
N ARG A 9 -7.93 0.45 -14.02
CA ARG A 9 -8.18 -0.99 -13.85
C ARG A 9 -9.60 -1.29 -13.35
N GLY A 10 -10.21 -0.38 -12.61
CA GLY A 10 -11.58 -0.52 -12.10
C GLY A 10 -12.65 0.02 -13.05
N GLN A 11 -12.27 0.77 -14.09
CA GLN A 11 -13.21 1.46 -14.97
C GLN A 11 -13.68 0.60 -16.15
N THR A 12 -14.98 0.62 -16.43
CA THR A 12 -15.54 0.11 -17.69
C THR A 12 -15.08 0.96 -18.88
N ASP A 13 -15.27 0.50 -20.12
CA ASP A 13 -14.95 1.28 -21.33
C ASP A 13 -15.71 2.62 -21.34
N VAL A 14 -16.99 2.62 -20.94
CA VAL A 14 -17.81 3.83 -20.85
C VAL A 14 -17.28 4.79 -19.79
N GLN A 15 -16.93 4.29 -18.60
CA GLN A 15 -16.36 5.13 -17.54
C GLN A 15 -15.02 5.74 -17.93
N LEU A 16 -14.16 4.98 -18.64
CA LEU A 16 -12.89 5.50 -19.13
C LEU A 16 -13.11 6.61 -20.17
N MET A 17 -14.08 6.46 -21.07
CA MET A 17 -14.42 7.52 -22.04
C MET A 17 -14.93 8.78 -21.33
N GLN A 18 -15.86 8.63 -20.38
CA GLN A 18 -16.42 9.75 -19.62
C GLN A 18 -15.34 10.50 -18.84
N THR A 19 -14.42 9.78 -18.20
CA THR A 19 -13.31 10.42 -17.49
C THR A 19 -12.36 11.16 -18.42
N ALA A 20 -12.03 10.57 -19.58
CA ALA A 20 -11.22 11.25 -20.59
C ALA A 20 -11.89 12.53 -21.12
N GLU A 21 -13.20 12.51 -21.37
CA GLU A 21 -13.95 13.72 -21.77
C GLU A 21 -13.99 14.79 -20.68
N GLN A 22 -14.20 14.39 -19.43
CA GLN A 22 -14.22 15.31 -18.31
C GLN A 22 -12.87 16.01 -18.16
N ILE A 23 -11.76 15.26 -18.26
CA ILE A 23 -10.41 15.83 -18.22
C ILE A 23 -10.19 16.79 -19.39
N ALA A 24 -10.53 16.38 -20.62
CA ALA A 24 -10.40 17.22 -21.81
C ALA A 24 -11.18 18.54 -21.67
N THR A 25 -12.43 18.46 -21.19
CA THR A 25 -13.31 19.63 -21.01
C THR A 25 -12.79 20.56 -19.93
N LYS A 26 -12.39 20.02 -18.78
CA LYS A 26 -11.89 20.80 -17.65
C LYS A 26 -10.56 21.49 -17.97
N MET A 27 -9.61 20.78 -18.56
CA MET A 27 -8.35 21.38 -19.00
C MET A 27 -8.54 22.44 -20.07
N ALA A 28 -9.50 22.26 -21.00
CA ALA A 28 -9.81 23.25 -22.02
C ALA A 28 -10.45 24.52 -21.45
N ASN A 29 -11.20 24.41 -20.34
CA ASN A 29 -11.79 25.57 -19.66
C ASN A 29 -10.74 26.37 -18.87
N GLU A 30 -9.69 25.71 -18.37
CA GLU A 30 -8.64 26.30 -17.53
C GLU A 30 -7.37 26.61 -18.34
N THR A 31 -7.50 27.41 -19.40
CA THR A 31 -6.38 27.77 -20.30
C THR A 31 -5.28 28.58 -19.62
N THR A 32 -5.59 29.26 -18.51
CA THR A 32 -4.60 30.03 -17.73
C THR A 32 -3.66 29.12 -16.94
N LEU A 33 -4.19 28.02 -16.41
CA LEU A 33 -3.42 27.01 -15.68
C LEU A 33 -2.72 26.03 -16.63
N PHE A 34 -3.33 25.75 -17.79
CA PHE A 34 -2.84 24.79 -18.77
C PHE A 34 -2.66 25.43 -20.15
N PRO A 35 -1.68 26.33 -20.34
CA PRO A 35 -1.49 27.03 -21.61
C PRO A 35 -1.04 26.10 -22.74
N ASP A 36 -0.07 25.22 -22.46
CA ASP A 36 0.53 24.31 -23.45
C ASP A 36 0.53 22.86 -22.93
N PRO A 37 -0.64 22.19 -22.92
CA PRO A 37 -0.74 20.83 -22.42
C PRO A 37 0.10 19.85 -23.25
N VAL A 38 0.91 19.06 -22.54
CA VAL A 38 1.74 18.00 -23.14
C VAL A 38 1.25 16.64 -22.64
N PRO A 39 0.78 15.74 -23.53
CA PRO A 39 0.47 15.93 -24.96
C PRO A 39 -0.72 16.87 -25.19
N ALA A 40 -0.81 17.46 -26.39
CA ALA A 40 -1.88 18.40 -26.73
C ALA A 40 -3.28 17.78 -26.57
N LEU A 41 -4.28 18.59 -26.17
CA LEU A 41 -5.66 18.12 -26.00
C LEU A 41 -6.27 17.56 -27.30
N SER A 42 -5.78 17.99 -28.47
CA SER A 42 -6.14 17.40 -29.76
C SER A 42 -5.75 15.92 -29.88
N VAL A 43 -4.61 15.54 -29.31
CA VAL A 43 -4.12 14.14 -29.27
C VAL A 43 -5.02 13.30 -28.37
N LEU A 44 -5.43 13.83 -27.21
CA LEU A 44 -6.39 13.18 -26.33
C LEU A 44 -7.75 12.96 -27.03
N ASN A 45 -8.29 14.00 -27.68
CA ASN A 45 -9.57 13.92 -28.39
C ASN A 45 -9.54 12.93 -29.57
N ALA A 46 -8.43 12.87 -30.31
CA ALA A 46 -8.23 11.89 -31.37
C ALA A 46 -8.20 10.46 -30.82
N ALA A 47 -7.45 10.20 -29.74
CA ALA A 47 -7.39 8.89 -29.11
C ALA A 47 -8.73 8.46 -28.51
N LEU A 48 -9.48 9.39 -27.92
CA LEU A 48 -10.81 9.18 -27.38
C LEU A 48 -11.80 8.77 -28.49
N THR A 49 -11.74 9.44 -29.64
CA THR A 49 -12.55 9.12 -30.82
C THR A 49 -12.18 7.74 -31.39
N ALA A 50 -10.89 7.44 -31.51
CA ALA A 50 -10.41 6.12 -31.96
C ALA A 50 -10.85 5.00 -31.01
N PHE A 51 -10.81 5.24 -29.69
CA PHE A 51 -11.28 4.28 -28.71
C PHE A 51 -12.78 4.05 -28.80
N ARG A 52 -13.58 5.10 -28.96
CA ARG A 52 -15.04 5.00 -29.19
C ARG A 52 -15.38 4.15 -30.40
N ASN A 53 -14.76 4.43 -31.54
CA ASN A 53 -15.01 3.69 -32.78
C ASN A 53 -14.63 2.22 -32.62
N SER A 54 -13.48 1.93 -31.99
CA SER A 54 -13.07 0.55 -31.73
C SER A 54 -14.01 -0.19 -30.75
N ALA A 55 -14.62 0.52 -29.80
CA ALA A 55 -15.58 -0.06 -28.88
C ALA A 55 -16.91 -0.39 -29.58
N THR A 56 -17.35 0.45 -30.52
CA THR A 56 -18.54 0.16 -31.35
C THR A 56 -18.31 -1.02 -32.29
N GLU A 57 -17.13 -1.14 -32.91
CA GLU A 57 -16.80 -2.28 -33.78
C GLU A 57 -16.72 -3.59 -32.99
N ALA A 58 -16.14 -3.55 -31.79
CA ALA A 58 -16.02 -4.72 -30.92
C ALA A 58 -17.38 -5.22 -30.36
N ALA A 59 -18.48 -4.47 -30.55
CA ALA A 59 -19.82 -4.87 -30.11
C ALA A 59 -20.27 -6.19 -30.76
N TYR A 60 -19.84 -6.46 -31.99
CA TYR A 60 -20.13 -7.69 -32.72
C TYR A 60 -19.27 -8.89 -32.30
N ARG A 61 -18.41 -8.72 -31.27
CA ARG A 61 -17.57 -9.78 -30.67
C ARG A 61 -16.57 -10.46 -31.63
N ASP A 62 -16.20 -9.81 -32.73
CA ASP A 62 -15.07 -10.25 -33.53
C ASP A 62 -13.78 -10.16 -32.70
N THR A 63 -13.03 -11.26 -32.63
CA THR A 63 -11.74 -11.36 -31.94
C THR A 63 -10.77 -10.26 -32.39
N ARG A 64 -10.75 -9.93 -33.69
CA ARG A 64 -9.89 -8.84 -34.21
C ARG A 64 -10.31 -7.49 -33.66
N ALA A 65 -11.60 -7.17 -33.70
CA ALA A 65 -12.14 -5.92 -33.19
C ALA A 65 -11.93 -5.78 -31.67
N ILE A 66 -12.07 -6.88 -30.90
CA ILE A 66 -11.78 -6.91 -29.47
C ILE A 66 -10.30 -6.59 -29.18
N MET A 67 -9.37 -7.13 -29.97
CA MET A 67 -7.93 -6.84 -29.84
C MET A 67 -7.63 -5.37 -30.14
N ILE A 68 -8.19 -4.82 -31.23
CA ILE A 68 -8.04 -3.40 -31.60
C ILE A 68 -8.56 -2.50 -30.48
N ARG A 69 -9.74 -2.80 -29.92
CA ARG A 69 -10.29 -2.04 -28.78
C ARG A 69 -9.36 -2.07 -27.57
N LYS A 70 -8.78 -3.22 -27.23
CA LYS A 70 -7.81 -3.33 -26.11
C LYS A 70 -6.57 -2.46 -26.37
N GLN A 71 -6.05 -2.46 -27.59
CA GLN A 71 -4.93 -1.61 -27.99
C GLN A 71 -5.27 -0.12 -27.86
N LYS A 72 -6.44 0.30 -28.38
CA LYS A 72 -6.90 1.70 -28.27
C LYS A 72 -7.19 2.13 -26.83
N ARG A 73 -7.65 1.20 -25.98
CA ARG A 73 -7.77 1.43 -24.54
C ARG A 73 -6.41 1.74 -23.91
N GLN A 74 -5.38 0.96 -24.23
CA GLN A 74 -4.03 1.17 -23.70
C GLN A 74 -3.43 2.50 -24.18
N GLU A 75 -3.64 2.85 -25.45
CA GLU A 75 -3.22 4.14 -26.02
C GLU A 75 -3.87 5.33 -25.30
N LEU A 76 -5.20 5.28 -25.07
CA LEU A 76 -5.90 6.32 -24.33
C LEU A 76 -5.38 6.44 -22.89
N VAL A 77 -5.20 5.32 -22.19
CA VAL A 77 -4.66 5.30 -20.83
C VAL A 77 -3.25 5.89 -20.79
N TYR A 78 -2.41 5.58 -21.78
CA TYR A 78 -1.06 6.12 -21.89
C TYR A 78 -1.09 7.66 -22.01
N ILE A 79 -1.92 8.18 -22.92
CA ILE A 79 -2.06 9.63 -23.13
C ILE A 79 -2.57 10.33 -21.86
N LEU A 80 -3.57 9.76 -21.18
CA LEU A 80 -4.06 10.32 -19.92
C LEU A 80 -2.97 10.33 -18.82
N LYS A 81 -2.10 9.32 -18.79
CA LYS A 81 -0.97 9.28 -17.83
C LYS A 81 0.09 10.32 -18.16
N GLU A 82 0.42 10.54 -19.44
CA GLU A 82 1.34 11.60 -19.84
C GLU A 82 0.77 12.99 -19.50
N LEU A 83 -0.52 13.21 -19.76
CA LEU A 83 -1.22 14.43 -19.32
C LEU A 83 -1.21 14.59 -17.80
N GLY A 84 -1.42 13.50 -17.06
CA GLY A 84 -1.33 13.50 -15.60
C GLY A 84 0.04 13.98 -15.13
N LYS A 85 1.14 13.51 -15.74
CA LYS A 85 2.49 13.97 -15.41
C LYS A 85 2.66 15.48 -15.66
N TYR A 86 2.14 15.98 -16.78
CA TYR A 86 2.16 17.42 -17.06
C TYR A 86 1.41 18.22 -16.00
N VAL A 87 0.20 17.78 -15.64
CA VAL A 87 -0.59 18.42 -14.57
C VAL A 87 0.15 18.38 -13.24
N ASP A 88 0.81 17.26 -12.89
CA ASP A 88 1.61 17.15 -11.68
C ASP A 88 2.77 18.16 -11.65
N THR A 89 3.41 18.41 -12.79
CA THR A 89 4.49 19.41 -12.88
C THR A 89 4.01 20.84 -12.68
N ILE A 90 2.78 21.15 -13.12
CA ILE A 90 2.19 22.48 -12.94
C ILE A 90 1.62 22.65 -11.54
N ALA A 91 0.98 21.61 -11.01
CA ALA A 91 0.35 21.63 -9.70
C ALA A 91 1.37 21.88 -8.59
N ASN A 92 2.60 21.35 -8.70
CA ASN A 92 3.67 21.55 -7.71
C ASN A 92 3.21 21.33 -6.24
N ASN A 93 2.49 20.23 -6.00
CA ASN A 93 1.83 19.86 -4.73
C ASN A 93 0.56 20.65 -4.36
N ASP A 94 -0.01 21.44 -5.29
CA ASP A 94 -1.32 22.04 -5.13
C ASP A 94 -2.42 21.11 -5.66
N ASP A 95 -3.07 20.43 -4.71
CA ASP A 95 -4.20 19.54 -4.95
C ASP A 95 -5.37 20.25 -5.70
N THR A 96 -5.50 21.57 -5.55
CA THR A 96 -6.58 22.32 -6.22
C THR A 96 -6.38 22.38 -7.74
N ILE A 97 -5.13 22.50 -8.21
CA ILE A 97 -4.78 22.51 -9.64
C ILE A 97 -5.02 21.13 -10.26
N VAL A 98 -4.71 20.06 -9.53
CA VAL A 98 -4.99 18.67 -9.98
C VAL A 98 -6.49 18.43 -10.16
N LEU A 99 -7.32 18.92 -9.21
CA LEU A 99 -8.77 18.81 -9.30
C LEU A 99 -9.37 19.71 -10.40
N ALA A 100 -8.76 20.87 -10.63
CA ALA A 100 -9.13 21.78 -11.72
C ALA A 100 -8.92 21.12 -13.09
N ALA A 101 -7.82 20.37 -13.27
CA ALA A 101 -7.59 19.57 -14.47
C ALA A 101 -8.58 18.38 -14.63
N GLY A 102 -9.32 18.01 -13.58
CA GLY A 102 -10.27 16.90 -13.60
C GLY A 102 -9.71 15.55 -13.19
N PHE A 103 -8.47 15.50 -12.68
CA PHE A 103 -7.90 14.27 -12.16
C PHE A 103 -8.35 13.99 -10.73
N ASN A 104 -8.35 12.72 -10.36
CA ASN A 104 -8.64 12.29 -9.00
C ASN A 104 -7.35 12.19 -8.18
N ILE A 105 -7.46 12.58 -6.92
CA ILE A 105 -6.38 12.51 -5.96
C ILE A 105 -6.50 11.25 -5.13
N ARG A 106 -5.39 10.52 -4.99
CA ARG A 106 -5.26 9.43 -4.03
C ARG A 106 -4.38 9.86 -2.89
N LYS A 107 -4.85 9.68 -1.66
CA LYS A 107 -4.01 9.84 -0.47
C LYS A 107 -2.89 8.79 -0.49
N THR A 108 -1.63 9.22 -0.43
CA THR A 108 -0.51 8.29 -0.26
C THR A 108 -0.61 7.61 1.10
N ASN A 109 -0.43 6.30 1.15
CA ASN A 109 -0.23 5.59 2.40
C ASN A 109 1.10 6.07 3.01
N THR A 110 1.04 6.91 4.03
CA THR A 110 2.21 7.26 4.82
C THR A 110 2.47 6.16 5.83
N SER A 111 3.71 5.65 5.87
CA SER A 111 4.13 4.79 6.99
C SER A 111 4.15 5.63 8.29
N TYR A 112 3.84 5.02 9.42
CA TYR A 112 3.94 5.71 10.71
C TYR A 112 5.40 6.03 11.03
N ASP A 113 5.70 7.33 11.17
CA ASP A 113 7.05 7.87 11.47
C ASP A 113 7.16 8.45 12.88
N GLY A 114 6.18 8.15 13.74
CA GLY A 114 6.21 8.59 15.13
C GLY A 114 7.04 7.65 16.03
N PHE A 115 7.01 7.94 17.33
CA PHE A 115 7.63 7.10 18.34
C PHE A 115 6.96 5.72 18.43
N VAL A 116 7.76 4.67 18.47
CA VAL A 116 7.26 3.30 18.62
C VAL A 116 6.67 3.14 20.04
N PRO A 117 5.35 2.90 20.17
CA PRO A 117 4.75 2.75 21.48
C PRO A 117 5.25 1.47 22.16
N ARG A 118 5.14 1.44 23.48
CA ARG A 118 5.48 0.24 24.26
C ARG A 118 4.58 -0.91 23.86
N ALA A 119 5.15 -2.08 23.61
CA ALA A 119 4.36 -3.25 23.27
C ALA A 119 3.45 -3.71 24.42
N GLN A 120 2.22 -4.09 24.11
CA GLN A 120 1.18 -4.33 25.11
C GLN A 120 0.78 -5.80 25.20
N ARG A 121 0.44 -6.23 26.42
CA ARG A 121 -0.10 -7.56 26.75
C ARG A 121 0.70 -8.71 26.11
N PRO A 122 1.98 -8.87 26.45
CA PRO A 122 2.73 -10.05 26.06
C PRO A 122 2.09 -11.28 26.72
N ILE A 123 1.78 -12.29 25.92
CA ILE A 123 1.21 -13.56 26.37
C ILE A 123 2.15 -14.66 25.90
N ALA A 124 2.46 -15.58 26.81
CA ALA A 124 3.29 -16.75 26.54
C ALA A 124 2.47 -18.02 26.78
N GLU A 125 2.15 -18.75 25.71
CA GLU A 125 1.36 -19.98 25.76
C GLU A 125 2.27 -21.19 25.48
N PRO A 126 2.42 -22.13 26.44
CA PRO A 126 3.20 -23.33 26.20
C PRO A 126 2.60 -24.20 25.10
N GLY A 127 3.48 -24.84 24.32
CA GLY A 127 3.11 -25.87 23.36
C GLY A 127 2.69 -27.18 24.03
N GLN A 128 2.62 -28.25 23.24
CA GLN A 128 2.38 -29.59 23.77
C GLN A 128 3.53 -30.06 24.66
N ILE A 129 3.24 -30.97 25.59
CA ILE A 129 4.24 -31.56 26.50
C ILE A 129 5.36 -32.22 25.69
N GLY A 130 6.61 -31.95 26.05
CA GLY A 130 7.82 -32.43 25.38
C GLY A 130 8.16 -31.69 24.09
N SER A 131 7.41 -30.67 23.68
CA SER A 131 7.63 -29.99 22.41
C SER A 131 8.79 -29.01 22.44
N GLY A 132 9.11 -28.43 23.61
CA GLY A 132 10.12 -27.38 23.69
C GLY A 132 9.71 -26.11 22.94
N ARG A 133 8.39 -25.89 22.79
CA ARG A 133 7.82 -24.78 22.01
C ARG A 133 7.00 -23.85 22.89
N ILE A 134 7.04 -22.57 22.55
CA ILE A 134 6.15 -21.58 23.12
C ILE A 134 5.60 -20.65 22.04
N VAL A 135 4.31 -20.34 22.15
CA VAL A 135 3.65 -19.36 21.29
C VAL A 135 3.58 -18.04 22.05
N LEU A 136 4.32 -17.05 21.56
CA LEU A 136 4.25 -15.69 22.08
C LEU A 136 3.27 -14.87 21.28
N LYS A 137 2.47 -14.06 21.95
CA LYS A 137 1.52 -13.12 21.35
C LYS A 137 1.64 -11.75 21.98
N THR A 138 1.35 -10.72 21.20
CA THR A 138 1.23 -9.33 21.67
C THR A 138 0.09 -8.64 20.93
N VAL A 139 -0.37 -7.50 21.44
CA VAL A 139 -1.34 -6.68 20.71
C VAL A 139 -0.69 -6.18 19.42
N ALA A 140 -1.37 -6.36 18.29
CA ALA A 140 -0.89 -5.86 17.01
C ALA A 140 -0.93 -4.33 16.98
N TRP A 141 0.10 -3.71 16.41
CA TRP A 141 0.17 -2.27 16.21
C TRP A 141 0.32 -1.94 14.73
N THR A 142 -0.50 -1.02 14.23
CA THR A 142 -0.57 -0.66 12.80
C THR A 142 0.73 -0.05 12.27
N GLY A 143 1.53 0.58 13.13
CA GLY A 143 2.85 1.12 12.76
C GLY A 143 3.99 0.09 12.80
N ALA A 144 3.74 -1.13 13.29
CA ALA A 144 4.76 -2.18 13.36
C ALA A 144 5.04 -2.74 11.97
N ARG A 145 6.31 -2.74 11.56
CA ARG A 145 6.80 -3.48 10.39
C ARG A 145 7.19 -4.90 10.76
N MET A 146 7.78 -5.06 11.94
CA MET A 146 8.19 -6.35 12.50
C MET A 146 7.97 -6.34 14.03
N TYR A 147 8.03 -7.52 14.62
CA TYR A 147 7.97 -7.76 16.04
C TYR A 147 9.24 -8.52 16.44
N GLU A 148 9.95 -8.03 17.44
CA GLU A 148 11.09 -8.74 18.02
C GLU A 148 10.66 -9.33 19.36
N TYR A 149 10.72 -10.65 19.46
CA TYR A 149 10.48 -11.39 20.69
C TYR A 149 11.81 -11.77 21.29
N GLN A 150 12.00 -11.42 22.56
CA GLN A 150 13.18 -11.79 23.31
C GLN A 150 12.82 -12.74 24.43
N PHE A 151 13.70 -13.71 24.66
CA PHE A 151 13.51 -14.76 25.66
C PHE A 151 14.82 -15.10 26.37
N ARG A 152 14.70 -15.53 27.63
CA ARG A 152 15.81 -16.06 28.44
C ARG A 152 15.28 -16.95 29.55
N LEU A 153 16.15 -17.76 30.14
CA LEU A 153 15.82 -18.52 31.36
C LEU A 153 15.50 -17.58 32.52
N LYS A 154 14.41 -17.85 33.24
CA LYS A 154 13.99 -17.04 34.38
C LYS A 154 15.04 -17.07 35.49
N GLY A 155 15.39 -15.90 36.03
CA GLY A 155 16.42 -15.74 37.05
C GLY A 155 17.86 -15.91 36.54
N SER A 156 18.07 -16.10 35.23
CA SER A 156 19.40 -16.10 34.62
C SER A 156 19.87 -14.68 34.32
N ASN A 157 21.17 -14.45 34.49
CA ASN A 157 21.85 -13.23 34.03
C ASN A 157 22.39 -13.37 32.58
N ALA A 158 21.98 -14.43 31.88
CA ALA A 158 22.31 -14.60 30.47
C ALA A 158 21.73 -13.47 29.61
N GLU A 159 22.41 -13.21 28.49
CA GLU A 159 21.93 -12.32 27.43
C GLU A 159 20.59 -12.80 26.87
N TRP A 160 19.78 -11.84 26.42
CA TRP A 160 18.48 -12.14 25.81
C TRP A 160 18.67 -12.70 24.41
N SER A 161 18.06 -13.86 24.13
CA SER A 161 17.94 -14.39 22.77
C SER A 161 16.78 -13.69 22.07
N SER A 162 16.94 -13.35 20.79
CA SER A 162 15.94 -12.61 20.00
C SER A 162 15.45 -13.39 18.79
N GLN A 163 14.15 -13.29 18.49
CA GLN A 163 13.55 -13.81 17.26
C GLN A 163 12.63 -12.76 16.62
N LEU A 164 12.86 -12.50 15.33
CA LEU A 164 12.05 -11.58 14.55
C LEU A 164 10.88 -12.28 13.88
N CYS A 165 9.69 -11.68 13.97
CA CYS A 165 8.46 -12.18 13.41
C CYS A 165 7.68 -11.04 12.75
N SER A 166 7.05 -11.30 11.59
CA SER A 166 6.26 -10.28 10.87
C SER A 166 4.85 -10.10 11.43
N LYS A 167 4.40 -11.00 12.30
CA LYS A 167 3.09 -10.99 12.94
C LYS A 167 3.21 -10.71 14.44
N SER A 168 2.12 -10.25 15.04
CA SER A 168 1.99 -10.08 16.48
C SER A 168 1.87 -11.43 17.24
N SER A 169 2.23 -12.53 16.60
CA SER A 169 2.38 -13.87 17.16
C SER A 169 3.65 -14.52 16.62
N CYS A 170 4.40 -15.21 17.45
CA CYS A 170 5.65 -15.87 17.09
C CYS A 170 5.77 -17.21 17.82
N ILE A 171 6.27 -18.23 17.13
CA ILE A 171 6.57 -19.54 17.74
C ILE A 171 8.07 -19.60 17.95
N ILE A 172 8.47 -19.81 19.20
CA ILE A 172 9.87 -20.07 19.57
C ILE A 172 9.98 -21.57 19.81
N GLU A 173 10.94 -22.20 19.14
CA GLU A 173 11.20 -23.63 19.22
C GLU A 173 12.61 -23.90 19.75
N GLY A 174 12.88 -25.14 20.16
CA GLY A 174 14.20 -25.55 20.64
C GLY A 174 14.52 -25.06 22.06
N LEU A 175 13.50 -24.73 22.84
CA LEU A 175 13.66 -24.39 24.26
C LEU A 175 13.77 -25.66 25.10
N GLU A 176 14.59 -25.60 26.15
CA GLU A 176 14.69 -26.69 27.12
C GLU A 176 13.35 -26.90 27.85
N THR A 177 12.86 -28.14 27.83
CA THR A 177 11.59 -28.53 28.47
C THR A 177 11.70 -28.51 29.99
N PHE A 178 10.56 -28.34 30.66
CA PHE A 178 10.44 -28.25 32.12
C PHE A 178 11.24 -27.11 32.76
N LYS A 179 11.58 -26.07 31.99
CA LYS A 179 12.19 -24.83 32.49
C LYS A 179 11.28 -23.64 32.32
N GLU A 180 11.37 -22.69 33.24
CA GLU A 180 10.64 -21.43 33.16
C GLU A 180 11.49 -20.38 32.43
N TYR A 181 10.87 -19.71 31.46
CA TYR A 181 11.49 -18.65 30.67
C TYR A 181 10.76 -17.33 30.92
N GLU A 182 11.51 -16.24 30.83
CA GLU A 182 10.98 -14.88 30.76
C GLU A 182 11.00 -14.40 29.30
N PHE A 183 9.99 -13.63 28.95
CA PHE A 183 9.76 -13.12 27.61
C PHE A 183 9.44 -11.63 27.64
N ARG A 184 9.92 -10.91 26.63
CA ARG A 184 9.52 -9.53 26.33
C ARG A 184 9.42 -9.35 24.83
N VAL A 185 8.64 -8.38 24.39
CA VAL A 185 8.44 -8.07 22.97
C VAL A 185 8.58 -6.59 22.73
N THR A 186 9.12 -6.21 21.57
CA THR A 186 9.08 -4.84 21.07
C THR A 186 8.51 -4.81 19.65
N TYR A 187 7.86 -3.70 19.30
CA TYR A 187 7.57 -3.40 17.91
C TYR A 187 8.82 -2.83 17.24
N ILE A 188 8.95 -3.05 15.94
CA ILE A 188 9.96 -2.43 15.08
C ILE A 188 9.22 -1.61 14.04
N GLY A 189 9.39 -0.29 14.08
CA GLY A 189 8.79 0.67 13.13
C GLY A 189 9.79 1.15 12.08
N ILE A 190 9.58 2.36 11.55
CA ILE A 190 10.59 3.07 10.73
C ILE A 190 11.81 3.39 11.58
N ASN A 191 11.58 3.96 12.77
CA ASN A 191 12.60 4.08 13.79
C ASN A 191 12.74 2.72 14.52
N PRO A 192 13.90 2.05 14.46
CA PRO A 192 14.10 0.73 15.06
C PRO A 192 14.42 0.78 16.56
N THR A 193 14.29 1.94 17.22
CA THR A 193 14.54 2.06 18.67
C THR A 193 13.57 1.15 19.44
N PRO A 194 14.06 0.17 20.21
CA PRO A 194 13.21 -0.79 20.89
C PRO A 194 12.48 -0.17 22.09
N ASN A 195 11.21 -0.53 22.26
CA ASN A 195 10.38 -0.14 23.40
C ASN A 195 9.64 -1.38 23.94
N TYR A 196 10.35 -2.12 24.80
CA TYR A 196 9.92 -3.43 25.27
C TYR A 196 8.67 -3.39 26.15
N SER A 197 7.84 -4.41 26.00
CA SER A 197 6.69 -4.70 26.86
C SER A 197 7.06 -4.91 28.33
N ASP A 198 6.05 -5.13 29.17
CA ASP A 198 6.27 -5.78 30.47
C ASP A 198 6.82 -7.21 30.26
N LEU A 199 7.43 -7.77 31.30
CA LEU A 199 7.89 -9.16 31.28
C LEU A 199 6.70 -10.10 31.46
N THR A 200 6.67 -11.19 30.69
CA THR A 200 5.79 -12.34 30.97
C THR A 200 6.65 -13.59 31.14
N SER A 201 6.23 -14.52 31.99
CA SER A 201 6.92 -15.80 32.14
C SER A 201 5.98 -16.96 31.83
N SER A 202 6.56 -18.08 31.41
CA SER A 202 5.84 -19.34 31.23
C SER A 202 6.81 -20.50 31.34
N TYR A 203 6.30 -21.62 31.82
CA TYR A 203 6.99 -22.90 31.73
C TYR A 203 6.95 -23.39 30.28
N VAL A 204 8.07 -23.95 29.82
CA VAL A 204 8.14 -24.70 28.58
C VAL A 204 7.85 -26.15 28.91
N LEU A 205 6.86 -26.74 28.23
CA LEU A 205 6.42 -28.11 28.44
C LEU A 205 7.10 -29.09 27.50
#